data_AF-A0A5K1DPK5-F1
#
_entry.id   AF-A0A5K1DPK5-F1
#
_cell.length_a   1.000
_cell.length_b   1.000
_cell.length_c   1.000
_cell.angle_alpha   90.00
_cell.angle_beta   90.00
_cell.angle_gamma   90.00
#
_symmetry.space_group_name_H-M   'P 1'
#
loop_
_entity.id
_entity.type
_entity.pdbx_description
1 polymer ?
#
loop_
_entity_poly.entity_id
_entity_poly.type
_entity_poly.pdbx_seq_one_letter_code
_entity_poly.pdbx_strand_id
1 'polypeptide(L)' 'YPPPREKCAGPSCTNAYKYRDSKSKLPLCSLQCYKAVNKTMEPVTSC' A
#
# COMPACT_ATOMS: atom_id res chain seq x y z
N TYR A 1 24.53 -9.90 1.31
CA TYR A 1 23.94 -8.66 0.76
C TYR A 1 22.44 -8.71 1.03
N PRO A 2 21.85 -7.79 1.79
CA PRO A 2 20.42 -7.87 2.13
C PRO A 2 19.56 -7.60 0.89
N PRO A 3 18.47 -8.36 0.68
CA PRO A 3 17.58 -8.16 -0.46
C PRO A 3 16.90 -6.77 -0.42
N PRO A 4 16.57 -6.19 -1.58
CA PRO A 4 15.84 -4.93 -1.65
C PRO A 4 14.55 -5.03 -0.84
N ARG A 5 14.38 -4.15 0.15
CA ARG A 5 13.12 -4.08 0.91
C ARG A 5 12.01 -3.63 -0.04
N GLU A 6 10.87 -4.31 -0.01
CA GLU A 6 9.68 -3.87 -0.72
C GLU A 6 9.33 -2.42 -0.33
N LYS A 7 8.89 -1.62 -1.28
CA LYS A 7 8.41 -0.26 -1.00
C LYS A 7 6.95 -0.31 -0.58
N CYS A 8 6.51 0.70 0.15
CA CYS A 8 5.10 0.88 0.48
C CYS A 8 4.28 1.01 -0.81
N ALA A 9 3.15 0.30 -0.88
CA ALA A 9 2.19 0.37 -1.98
C ALA A 9 1.34 1.66 -2.00
N GLY A 10 1.65 2.62 -1.12
CA GLY A 10 0.96 3.90 -1.10
C GLY A 10 1.23 4.70 -2.39
N PRO A 11 0.20 5.26 -3.05
CA PRO A 11 0.36 5.91 -4.36
C PRO A 11 1.31 7.11 -4.36
N SER A 12 1.51 7.75 -3.20
CA SER A 12 2.48 8.85 -3.02
C SER A 12 3.58 8.49 -2.01
N CYS A 13 3.78 7.19 -1.73
CA CYS A 13 4.70 6.73 -0.69
C CYS A 13 5.96 6.11 -1.28
N THR A 14 7.12 6.65 -0.94
CA THR A 14 8.43 6.11 -1.33
C THR A 14 9.14 5.39 -0.17
N ASN A 15 8.50 5.32 0.99
CA ASN A 15 9.07 4.69 2.19
C ASN A 15 9.13 3.17 2.04
N ALA A 16 10.05 2.56 2.78
CA ALA A 16 10.07 1.10 2.95
C ALA A 16 8.81 0.63 3.69
N TYR A 17 8.33 -0.56 3.33
CA TYR A 17 7.18 -1.14 4.03
C TYR A 17 7.53 -1.50 5.48
N LYS A 18 6.52 -1.44 6.36
CA LYS A 18 6.63 -1.79 7.78
C LYS A 18 5.79 -3.01 8.12
N TYR A 19 4.62 -3.15 7.51
CA TYR A 19 3.70 -4.26 7.73
C TYR A 19 3.01 -4.64 6.42
N ARG A 20 2.46 -5.86 6.36
CA ARG A 20 1.59 -6.30 5.26
C ARG A 20 0.15 -6.25 5.73
N ASP A 21 -0.70 -5.62 4.94
CA ASP A 21 -2.14 -5.63 5.20
C ASP A 21 -2.69 -7.04 4.99
N SER A 22 -3.50 -7.56 5.92
CA SER A 22 -4.01 -8.95 5.83
C SER A 22 -5.08 -9.13 4.76
N LYS A 23 -5.82 -8.07 4.44
CA LYS A 23 -6.93 -8.09 3.47
C LYS A 23 -6.45 -7.96 2.03
N SER A 24 -5.61 -6.98 1.75
CA SER A 24 -5.06 -6.67 0.42
C SER A 24 -3.70 -7.32 0.16
N LYS A 25 -3.03 -7.85 1.20
CA LYS A 25 -1.65 -8.40 1.15
C LYS A 25 -0.61 -7.38 0.69
N LEU A 26 -0.96 -6.10 0.71
CA LEU A 26 -0.08 -5.04 0.21
C LEU A 26 0.93 -4.60 1.28
N PRO A 27 2.19 -4.36 0.88
CA PRO A 27 3.21 -3.82 1.76
C PRO A 27 2.89 -2.35 2.09
N LEU A 28 2.69 -2.02 3.36
CA LEU A 28 2.34 -0.67 3.82
C LEU A 28 3.29 -0.18 4.90
N CYS A 29 3.52 1.13 4.96
CA CYS A 29 4.32 1.76 6.00
C CYS A 29 3.47 2.42 7.09
N SER A 30 2.24 2.86 6.78
CA SER A 30 1.35 3.60 7.70
C SER A 30 -0.14 3.39 7.37
N LEU A 31 -1.02 3.61 8.35
CA LEU A 31 -2.47 3.50 8.15
C LEU A 31 -3.01 4.55 7.16
N GLN A 32 -2.30 5.67 6.97
CA GLN A 32 -2.65 6.65 5.95
C GLN A 32 -2.49 6.06 4.56
N CYS A 33 -1.42 5.28 4.32
CA CYS A 33 -1.24 4.57 3.06
C CYS A 33 -2.29 3.47 2.88
N TYR A 34 -2.66 2.75 3.95
CA TYR A 34 -3.78 1.81 3.92
C TYR A 34 -5.06 2.48 3.41
N LYS A 35 -5.44 3.62 4.00
CA LYS A 35 -6.64 4.36 3.61
C LYS A 35 -6.54 4.89 2.18
N ALA A 36 -5.38 5.39 1.76
CA ALA A 36 -5.19 5.90 0.40
C ALA A 36 -5.35 4.79 -0.64
N VAL A 37 -4.70 3.64 -0.41
CA VAL A 37 -4.76 2.47 -1.30
C VAL A 37 -6.16 1.86 -1.34
N ASN A 38 -6.81 1.75 -0.17
CA ASN A 38 -8.16 1.20 -0.08
C ASN A 38 -9.22 2.16 -0.64
N LYS A 39 -9.01 3.49 -0.56
CA LYS A 39 -9.87 4.49 -1.22
C LYS A 39 -9.73 4.47 -2.74
N THR A 40 -8.55 4.18 -3.28
CA THR A 40 -8.37 3.98 -4.73
C THR A 40 -8.98 2.67 -5.23
N MET A 41 -9.45 1.80 -4.33
CA MET A 41 -10.21 0.58 -4.65
C MET A 41 -11.73 0.77 -4.47
N GLU A 42 -12.23 2.00 -4.31
CA GLU A 42 -13.63 2.26 -4.69
C GLU A 42 -13.71 1.92 -6.18
N PRO A 43 -14.51 0.92 -6.58
CA PRO A 43 -14.59 0.52 -7.97
C PRO A 43 -15.07 1.75 -8.71
N VAL A 44 -14.23 2.27 -9.60
CA VAL A 44 -14.72 3.18 -10.62
C VAL A 44 -15.60 2.32 -11.53
N THR A 45 -16.83 2.06 -11.09
CA THR A 45 -17.96 1.72 -11.93
C THR A 45 -18.32 3.02 -12.65
N SER A 46 -17.46 3.42 -13.58
CA SER A 46 -17.83 4.36 -14.62
C SER A 46 -18.53 3.53 -15.70
N CYS A 47 -19.86 3.52 -15.64
CA CYS A 47 -20.73 3.11 -16.74
C CYS A 47 -20.51 3.97 -17.98
#